data_AF-A0A1V4M8V8-F1
#
_entry.id   AF-A0A1V4M8V8-F1
#
_cell.length_a   1.000
_cell.length_b   1.000
_cell.length_c   1.000
_cell.angle_alpha   90.00
_cell.angle_beta   90.00
_cell.angle_gamma   90.00
#
_symmetry.space_group_name_H-M   'P 1'
#
loop_
_entity.id
_entity.type
_entity.pdbx_description
1 polymer ?
#
loop_
_entity_poly.entity_id
_entity_poly.type
_entity_poly.pdbx_seq_one_letter_code
_entity_poly.pdbx_strand_id
1 'polypeptide(L)'
;MPDKIFELLLKHENELVAFYSLCLASYPEYNDEWKLLIDEEKRHAQIIEKLIEKVDNQTVYLQENRFKERPVEISLEYIRDSGRRIEAGEINLLSVLSIAYSIEDSYIEKSYYEIFTGPSENLNRFLKQLHEETINHRELIKKMLERERKKIR
;
A
#
# COMPACT_ATOMS: atom_id res chain seq x y z
N MET A 1 -9.43 19.83 6.03
CA MET A 1 -8.73 20.36 4.84
C MET A 1 -8.35 19.17 4.00
N PRO A 2 -8.58 19.20 2.68
CA PRO A 2 -8.21 18.11 1.76
C PRO A 2 -6.77 17.61 1.98
N ASP A 3 -5.87 18.48 2.41
CA ASP A 3 -4.46 18.22 2.70
C ASP A 3 -4.22 17.05 3.68
N LYS A 4 -5.06 16.87 4.71
CA LYS A 4 -4.80 15.88 5.76
C LYS A 4 -4.95 14.45 5.26
N ILE A 5 -5.93 14.17 4.39
CA ILE A 5 -6.10 12.82 3.87
C ILE A 5 -4.98 12.45 2.88
N PHE A 6 -4.53 13.42 2.09
CA PHE A 6 -3.39 13.23 1.21
C PHE A 6 -2.11 12.92 1.97
N GLU A 7 -1.83 13.66 3.04
CA GLU A 7 -0.70 13.36 3.91
C GLU A 7 -0.79 11.96 4.51
N LEU A 8 -2.00 11.53 4.92
CA LEU A 8 -2.19 10.21 5.49
C LEU A 8 -1.97 9.09 4.47
N LEU A 9 -2.44 9.26 3.24
CA LEU A 9 -2.22 8.30 2.16
C LEU A 9 -0.75 8.26 1.72
N LEU A 10 -0.11 9.42 1.57
CA LEU A 10 1.32 9.48 1.27
C LEU A 10 2.14 8.83 2.39
N LYS A 11 1.79 9.07 3.65
CA LYS A 11 2.41 8.37 4.79
C LYS A 11 2.17 6.87 4.69
N HIS A 12 0.99 6.44 4.28
CA HIS A 12 0.64 5.03 4.17
C HIS A 12 1.52 4.31 3.13
N GLU A 13 1.63 4.84 1.92
CA GLU A 13 2.51 4.29 0.88
C GLU A 13 3.98 4.21 1.34
N ASN A 14 4.46 5.26 2.01
CA ASN A 14 5.84 5.28 2.52
C ASN A 14 6.07 4.26 3.64
N GLU A 15 5.07 4.00 4.50
CA GLU A 15 5.16 2.95 5.51
C GLU A 15 5.12 1.55 4.88
N LEU A 16 4.39 1.34 3.77
CA LEU A 16 4.47 0.10 3.01
C LEU A 16 5.87 -0.11 2.41
N VAL A 17 6.46 0.94 1.80
CA VAL A 17 7.84 0.90 1.31
C VAL A 17 8.81 0.50 2.43
N ALA A 18 8.68 1.09 3.62
CA ALA A 18 9.52 0.78 4.76
C ALA A 18 9.31 -0.68 5.24
N PHE A 19 8.06 -1.11 5.36
CA PHE A 19 7.69 -2.47 5.74
C PHE A 19 8.23 -3.50 4.75
N TYR A 20 8.04 -3.31 3.45
CA TYR A 20 8.55 -4.23 2.42
C TYR A 20 10.07 -4.23 2.32
N SER A 21 10.73 -3.08 2.55
CA SER A 21 12.20 -3.01 2.63
C SER A 21 12.73 -3.83 3.80
N LEU A 22 12.03 -3.81 4.94
CA LEU A 22 12.36 -4.62 6.09
C LEU A 22 12.10 -6.11 5.84
N CYS A 23 10.99 -6.46 5.19
CA CYS A 23 10.72 -7.83 4.75
C CYS A 23 11.83 -8.37 3.84
N LEU A 24 12.30 -7.57 2.88
CA LEU A 24 13.41 -7.91 1.99
C LEU A 24 14.72 -8.16 2.75
N ALA A 25 15.03 -7.30 3.74
CA ALA A 25 16.24 -7.41 4.53
C ALA A 25 16.24 -8.64 5.45
N SER A 26 15.09 -8.94 6.08
CA SER A 26 14.96 -10.03 7.05
C SER A 26 14.66 -11.38 6.40
N TYR A 27 13.99 -11.40 5.25
CA TYR A 27 13.53 -12.61 4.54
C TYR A 27 13.78 -12.51 3.03
N PRO A 28 15.03 -12.73 2.58
CA PRO A 28 15.43 -12.55 1.19
C PRO A 28 14.91 -13.64 0.23
N GLU A 29 14.15 -14.64 0.71
CA GLU A 29 13.63 -15.77 -0.08
C GLU A 29 12.71 -15.35 -1.24
N TYR A 30 12.11 -14.16 -1.16
CA TYR A 30 11.23 -13.57 -2.18
C TYR A 30 11.78 -12.22 -2.66
N ASN A 31 13.09 -12.16 -2.89
CA ASN A 31 13.83 -10.93 -3.18
C ASN A 31 13.21 -10.08 -4.29
N ASP A 32 12.87 -10.71 -5.42
CA ASP A 32 12.34 -10.02 -6.60
C ASP A 32 10.91 -9.55 -6.35
N GLU A 33 10.09 -10.37 -5.70
CA GLU A 33 8.73 -9.99 -5.32
C GLU A 33 8.72 -8.80 -4.34
N TRP A 34 9.60 -8.78 -3.35
CA TRP A 34 9.71 -7.65 -2.42
C TRP A 34 10.19 -6.38 -3.11
N LYS A 35 11.19 -6.47 -4.00
CA LYS A 35 11.66 -5.31 -4.77
C LYS A 35 10.56 -4.73 -5.66
N LEU A 36 9.78 -5.60 -6.30
CA LEU A 36 8.65 -5.17 -7.12
C LEU A 36 7.66 -4.35 -6.28
N LEU A 37 7.24 -4.87 -5.13
CA LEU A 37 6.34 -4.16 -4.21
C LEU A 37 6.94 -2.81 -3.81
N ILE A 38 8.19 -2.79 -3.33
CA ILE A 38 8.89 -1.55 -2.93
C ILE A 38 8.90 -0.50 -4.05
N ASP A 39 9.21 -0.90 -5.28
CA ASP A 39 9.31 0.03 -6.41
C ASP A 39 7.93 0.53 -6.85
N GLU A 40 6.90 -0.30 -6.75
CA GLU A 40 5.52 0.09 -7.06
C GLU A 40 4.95 1.03 -5.99
N GLU A 41 5.13 0.78 -4.69
CA GLU A 41 4.66 1.68 -3.63
C GLU A 41 5.39 3.03 -3.64
N LYS A 42 6.68 3.05 -3.97
CA LYS A 42 7.39 4.32 -4.20
C LYS A 42 6.75 5.11 -5.34
N ARG A 43 6.32 4.44 -6.41
CA ARG A 43 5.64 5.10 -7.52
C ARG A 43 4.25 5.57 -7.10
N HIS A 44 3.52 4.81 -6.28
CA HIS A 44 2.23 5.21 -5.74
C HIS A 44 2.36 6.49 -4.89
N ALA A 45 3.33 6.53 -3.98
CA ALA A 45 3.67 7.73 -3.20
C ALA A 45 3.91 8.96 -4.10
N GLN A 46 4.76 8.82 -5.14
CA GLN A 46 5.03 9.88 -6.10
C GLN A 46 3.79 10.33 -6.89
N ILE A 47 2.86 9.42 -7.16
CA ILE A 47 1.61 9.75 -7.83
C ILE A 47 0.71 10.55 -6.89
N ILE A 48 0.59 10.15 -5.63
CA ILE A 48 -0.18 10.89 -4.62
C ILE A 48 0.35 12.32 -4.48
N GLU A 49 1.67 12.50 -4.40
CA GLU A 49 2.31 13.83 -4.38
C GLU A 49 1.88 14.69 -5.58
N LYS A 50 1.91 14.13 -6.80
CA LYS A 50 1.47 14.84 -8.01
C LYS A 50 -0.03 15.11 -8.05
N LEU A 51 -0.84 14.29 -7.39
CA LEU A 51 -2.29 14.51 -7.30
C LEU A 51 -2.61 15.67 -6.35
N ILE A 52 -1.84 15.84 -5.26
CA ILE A 52 -1.96 16.99 -4.35
C ILE A 52 -1.77 18.30 -5.14
N GLU A 53 -0.68 18.40 -5.91
CA GLU A 53 -0.41 19.58 -6.74
C GLU A 53 -1.54 19.90 -7.74
N LYS A 54 -2.25 18.87 -8.21
CA LYS A 54 -3.35 19.00 -9.18
C LYS A 54 -4.70 19.35 -8.55
N VAL A 55 -4.91 19.00 -7.28
CA VAL A 55 -6.06 19.46 -6.48
C VAL A 55 -5.97 20.95 -6.24
N ASP A 56 -4.78 21.47 -5.90
CA ASP A 56 -4.55 22.90 -5.73
C ASP A 56 -4.88 23.70 -7.00
N ASN A 57 -4.66 23.08 -8.15
CA ASN A 57 -4.98 23.63 -9.47
C ASN A 57 -6.42 23.35 -9.96
N GLN A 58 -7.30 22.80 -9.10
CA GLN A 58 -8.71 22.50 -9.38
C GLN A 58 -8.96 21.53 -10.57
N THR A 59 -7.99 20.66 -10.87
CA THR A 59 -8.12 19.67 -11.96
C THR A 59 -8.48 18.26 -11.48
N VAL A 60 -8.40 18.04 -10.17
CA VAL A 60 -8.80 16.82 -9.46
C VAL A 60 -9.69 17.23 -8.30
N TYR A 61 -10.76 16.48 -8.06
CA TYR A 61 -11.69 16.68 -6.95
C TYR A 61 -11.60 15.50 -5.99
N LEU A 62 -11.74 15.81 -4.71
CA LEU A 62 -11.71 14.83 -3.62
C LEU A 62 -13.14 14.49 -3.18
N GLN A 63 -13.45 13.20 -3.08
CA GLN A 63 -14.69 12.73 -2.50
C GLN A 63 -14.51 12.50 -0.98
N GLU A 64 -14.39 13.59 -0.20
CA GLU A 64 -14.12 13.56 1.25
C GLU A 64 -15.06 12.64 2.05
N ASN A 65 -16.30 12.45 1.59
CA ASN A 65 -17.28 11.58 2.25
C ASN A 65 -16.99 10.07 2.10
N ARG A 66 -16.10 9.67 1.19
CA ARG A 66 -15.78 8.26 0.94
C ARG A 66 -14.69 7.69 1.83
N PHE A 67 -13.88 8.54 2.46
CA PHE A 67 -12.70 8.09 3.16
C PHE A 67 -12.50 8.84 4.48
N LYS A 68 -12.41 8.08 5.57
CA LYS A 68 -12.20 8.63 6.90
C LYS A 68 -10.73 8.51 7.26
N GLU A 69 -10.20 9.52 7.94
CA GLU A 69 -8.80 9.56 8.39
C GLU A 69 -8.48 8.39 9.34
N ARG A 70 -9.39 8.09 10.27
CA ARG A 70 -9.19 7.10 11.34
C ARG A 70 -8.82 5.68 10.84
N PRO A 71 -9.51 5.10 9.84
CA PRO A 71 -9.05 3.85 9.22
C PRO A 71 -7.60 3.87 8.76
N VAL A 72 -7.13 4.96 8.15
CA VAL A 72 -5.74 5.07 7.67
C VAL A 72 -4.77 5.12 8.83
N GLU A 73 -5.09 5.91 9.86
CA GLU A 73 -4.28 5.98 11.09
C GLU A 73 -4.11 4.62 11.75
N ILE A 74 -5.20 3.83 11.84
CA ILE A 74 -5.16 2.46 12.36
C ILE A 74 -4.28 1.55 11.50
N SER A 75 -4.39 1.66 10.16
CA SER A 75 -3.56 0.86 9.27
C SER A 75 -2.08 1.23 9.38
N LEU A 76 -1.76 2.52 9.49
CA LEU A 76 -0.39 3.01 9.70
C LEU A 76 0.21 2.44 10.99
N GLU A 77 -0.57 2.45 12.08
CA GLU A 77 -0.14 1.87 13.35
C GLU A 77 0.12 0.36 13.22
N TYR A 78 -0.78 -0.36 12.54
CA TYR A 78 -0.64 -1.78 12.29
C TYR A 78 0.59 -2.15 11.46
N ILE A 79 0.88 -1.39 10.39
CA ILE A 79 2.07 -1.59 9.55
C ILE A 79 3.34 -1.38 10.39
N ARG A 80 3.41 -0.28 11.15
CA ARG A 80 4.56 0.04 12.01
C ARG A 80 4.79 -1.00 13.10
N ASP A 81 3.72 -1.44 13.75
CA ASP A 81 3.81 -2.49 14.78
C ASP A 81 4.30 -3.81 14.20
N SER A 82 3.80 -4.16 13.02
CA SER A 82 4.27 -5.34 12.29
C SER A 82 5.73 -5.24 11.92
N GLY A 83 6.20 -4.06 11.49
CA GLY A 83 7.62 -3.80 11.23
C GLY A 83 8.48 -4.01 12.48
N ARG A 84 8.11 -3.43 13.62
CA ARG A 84 8.84 -3.64 14.90
C ARG A 84 8.97 -5.11 15.27
N ARG A 85 7.92 -5.91 15.04
CA ARG A 85 7.92 -7.35 15.31
C ARG A 85 8.88 -8.11 14.39
N ILE A 86 9.04 -7.67 13.14
CA ILE A 86 10.07 -8.22 12.23
C ILE A 86 11.47 -7.88 12.74
N GLU A 87 11.74 -6.61 13.08
CA GLU A 87 13.06 -6.19 13.58
C GLU A 87 13.45 -6.92 14.87
N ALA A 88 12.49 -7.16 15.76
CA ALA A 88 12.68 -7.91 16.99
C ALA A 88 12.84 -9.43 16.77
N GLY A 89 12.63 -9.93 15.55
CA GLY A 89 12.68 -11.36 15.24
C GLY A 89 11.54 -12.17 15.88
N GLU A 90 10.44 -11.52 16.25
CA GLU A 90 9.32 -12.12 16.98
C GLU A 90 8.39 -12.95 16.07
N ILE A 91 8.48 -12.74 14.76
CA ILE A 91 7.64 -13.43 13.78
C ILE A 91 8.50 -14.09 12.71
N ASN A 92 7.94 -15.11 12.06
CA ASN A 92 8.59 -15.82 10.95
C ASN A 92 8.03 -15.35 9.61
N LEU A 93 8.64 -15.82 8.51
CA LEU A 93 8.23 -15.48 7.15
C LEU A 93 6.75 -15.78 6.87
N LEU A 94 6.21 -16.91 7.37
CA LEU A 94 4.81 -17.25 7.19
C LEU A 94 3.87 -16.20 7.84
N SER A 95 4.20 -15.74 9.04
CA SER A 95 3.49 -14.67 9.73
C SER A 95 3.62 -13.34 8.99
N VAL A 96 4.81 -13.00 8.50
CA VAL A 96 5.05 -11.78 7.70
C VAL A 96 4.21 -11.77 6.44
N LEU A 97 4.20 -12.87 5.67
CA LEU A 97 3.38 -12.99 4.46
C LEU A 97 1.88 -12.92 4.77
N SER A 98 1.45 -13.43 5.93
CA SER A 98 0.05 -13.33 6.36
C SER A 98 -0.35 -11.90 6.72
N ILE A 99 0.56 -11.14 7.37
CA ILE A 99 0.37 -9.72 7.69
C ILE A 99 0.32 -8.90 6.40
N ALA A 100 1.31 -9.07 5.51
CA ALA A 100 1.37 -8.40 4.22
C ALA A 100 0.08 -8.63 3.42
N TYR A 101 -0.40 -9.88 3.35
CA TYR A 101 -1.67 -10.19 2.70
C TYR A 101 -2.86 -9.47 3.35
N SER A 102 -2.90 -9.37 4.68
CA SER A 102 -3.96 -8.65 5.40
C SER A 102 -3.96 -7.16 5.10
N ILE A 103 -2.78 -6.56 4.89
CA ILE A 103 -2.63 -5.15 4.53
C ILE A 103 -3.20 -4.94 3.11
N GLU A 104 -2.74 -5.74 2.15
CA GLU A 104 -3.20 -5.70 0.76
C GLU A 104 -4.68 -6.05 0.56
N ASP A 105 -5.23 -6.90 1.43
CA ASP A 105 -6.66 -7.25 1.43
C ASP A 105 -7.53 -6.22 2.17
N SER A 106 -6.93 -5.16 2.73
CA SER A 106 -7.66 -4.14 3.47
C SER A 106 -8.54 -3.26 2.58
N TYR A 107 -9.50 -2.57 3.21
CA TYR A 107 -10.35 -1.61 2.50
C TYR A 107 -9.56 -0.41 1.94
N ILE A 108 -8.45 -0.04 2.58
CA ILE A 108 -7.63 1.09 2.16
C ILE A 108 -7.05 0.80 0.78
N GLU A 109 -6.33 -0.33 0.63
CA GLU A 109 -5.74 -0.74 -0.65
C GLU A 109 -6.76 -0.97 -1.77
N LYS A 110 -7.95 -1.43 -1.39
CA LYS A 110 -9.02 -1.72 -2.35
C LYS A 110 -9.79 -0.49 -2.81
N SER A 111 -9.73 0.64 -2.11
CA SER A 111 -10.68 1.73 -2.35
C SER A 111 -10.09 3.13 -2.24
N TYR A 112 -8.81 3.31 -1.89
CA TYR A 112 -8.26 4.65 -1.73
C TYR A 112 -8.24 5.46 -3.03
N TYR A 113 -8.04 4.83 -4.20
CA TYR A 113 -8.03 5.54 -5.49
C TYR A 113 -9.41 6.10 -5.87
N GLU A 114 -10.51 5.56 -5.31
CA GLU A 114 -11.88 6.01 -5.60
C GLU A 114 -12.19 7.40 -5.04
N ILE A 115 -11.35 7.91 -4.14
CA ILE A 115 -11.52 9.24 -3.55
C ILE A 115 -11.17 10.33 -4.56
N PHE A 116 -10.38 10.00 -5.58
CA PHE A 116 -9.98 10.92 -6.62
C PHE A 116 -10.97 10.86 -7.78
N THR A 117 -11.42 12.02 -8.24
CA THR A 117 -12.23 12.13 -9.44
C THR A 117 -11.85 13.36 -10.25
N GLY A 118 -12.10 13.33 -11.56
CA GLY A 118 -11.82 14.46 -12.43
C GLY A 118 -12.23 14.17 -13.88
N PRO A 119 -12.34 15.22 -14.70
CA PRO A 119 -12.82 15.09 -16.07
C PRO A 119 -11.78 14.52 -17.05
N SER A 120 -10.53 14.33 -16.61
CA SER A 120 -9.43 13.92 -17.48
C SER A 120 -9.42 12.40 -17.71
N GLU A 121 -9.49 11.97 -18.97
CA GLU A 121 -9.28 10.56 -19.34
C GLU A 121 -7.92 10.02 -18.89
N ASN A 122 -6.88 10.86 -18.91
CA ASN A 122 -5.57 10.49 -18.43
C ASN A 122 -5.61 10.15 -16.93
N LEU A 123 -6.26 11.01 -16.12
CA LEU A 123 -6.45 10.74 -14.69
C LEU A 123 -7.16 9.40 -14.47
N ASN A 124 -8.26 9.15 -15.19
CA ASN A 124 -9.02 7.90 -15.04
C ASN A 124 -8.19 6.66 -15.41
N ARG A 125 -7.37 6.73 -16.46
CA ARG A 125 -6.43 5.64 -16.79
C ARG A 125 -5.42 5.41 -15.69
N PHE A 126 -4.87 6.48 -15.10
CA PHE A 126 -3.91 6.36 -14.00
C PHE A 126 -4.53 5.77 -12.73
N LEU A 127 -5.73 6.22 -12.34
CA LEU A 127 -6.43 5.67 -11.17
C LEU A 127 -6.77 4.18 -11.37
N LYS A 128 -7.13 3.78 -12.59
CA LYS A 128 -7.35 2.36 -12.94
C LYS A 128 -6.07 1.55 -12.84
N GLN A 129 -4.94 2.11 -13.28
CA GLN A 129 -3.64 1.44 -13.18
C GLN A 129 -3.24 1.24 -11.71
N LEU A 130 -3.39 2.25 -10.84
CA LEU A 130 -3.15 2.10 -9.40
C LEU A 130 -3.99 0.96 -8.81
N HIS A 131 -5.28 0.92 -9.14
CA HIS A 131 -6.16 -0.15 -8.69
C HIS A 131 -5.73 -1.54 -9.16
N GLU A 132 -5.31 -1.67 -10.42
CA GLU A 132 -4.83 -2.94 -10.96
C GLU A 132 -3.54 -3.39 -10.26
N GLU A 133 -2.66 -2.46 -9.90
CA GLU A 133 -1.41 -2.72 -9.19
C GLU A 133 -1.66 -3.22 -7.77
N THR A 134 -2.55 -2.58 -6.99
CA THR A 134 -2.88 -3.06 -5.63
C THR A 134 -3.56 -4.44 -5.64
N ILE A 135 -4.38 -4.74 -6.66
CA ILE A 135 -4.90 -6.09 -6.88
C ILE A 135 -3.76 -7.09 -7.14
N ASN A 136 -2.79 -6.69 -7.96
CA ASN A 136 -1.65 -7.55 -8.29
C ASN A 136 -0.75 -7.79 -7.08
N HIS A 137 -0.53 -6.79 -6.22
CA HIS A 137 0.20 -6.92 -4.95
C HIS A 137 -0.43 -7.98 -4.05
N ARG A 138 -1.74 -7.86 -3.82
CA ARG A 138 -2.51 -8.83 -3.05
C ARG A 138 -2.35 -10.25 -3.58
N GLU A 139 -2.51 -10.46 -4.89
CA GLU A 139 -2.40 -11.79 -5.49
C GLU A 139 -0.95 -12.30 -5.51
N LEU A 140 0.04 -11.42 -5.62
CA LEU A 140 1.46 -11.76 -5.51
C LEU A 140 1.78 -12.28 -4.11
N ILE A 141 1.40 -11.53 -3.07
CA ILE A 141 1.66 -11.91 -1.67
C ILE A 141 0.89 -13.18 -1.31
N LYS A 142 -0.33 -13.34 -1.82
CA LYS A 142 -1.10 -14.59 -1.65
C LYS A 142 -0.35 -15.80 -2.23
N LYS A 143 0.23 -15.67 -3.44
CA LYS A 143 1.04 -16.75 -4.04
C LYS A 143 2.29 -17.04 -3.20
N MET A 144 2.97 -16.02 -2.68
CA MET A 144 4.11 -16.18 -1.78
C MET A 144 3.69 -16.96 -0.52
N LEU A 145 2.59 -16.55 0.11
CA LEU A 145 2.03 -17.20 1.30
C LEU A 145 1.65 -18.67 1.04
N GLU A 146 1.02 -18.96 -0.09
CA GLU A 146 0.67 -20.34 -0.47
C GLU A 146 1.91 -21.20 -0.73
N ARG A 147 2.96 -20.65 -1.35
CA ARG A 147 4.24 -21.34 -1.54
C ARG A 147 4.89 -21.65 -0.18
N GLU A 148 4.90 -20.70 0.73
CA GLU A 148 5.51 -20.88 2.05
C GLU A 148 4.75 -21.89 2.91
N ARG A 149 3.40 -21.85 2.89
CA ARG A 149 2.55 -22.86 3.56
C ARG A 149 2.81 -24.28 3.07
N LYS A 150 3.12 -24.46 1.79
CA LYS A 150 3.40 -25.78 1.21
C LYS A 150 4.75 -26.35 1.66
N LYS A 151 5.72 -25.52 2.04
CA LYS A 151 7.04 -26.00 2.54
C LYS A 151 6.96 -26.58 3.95
N ILE A 152 5.94 -26.19 4.71
CA ILE A 152 5.74 -26.59 6.13
C ILE A 152 4.87 -27.85 6.24
N ARG A 153 4.20 -28.27 5.15
CA ARG A 153 3.41 -29.50 5.06
C ARG A 153 4.27 -30.67 4.61
#